data_AF-A0A965AYP2-F1
#
_entry.id   AF-A0A965AYP2-F1
#
_cell.length_a   1.000
_cell.length_b   1.000
_cell.length_c   1.000
_cell.angle_alpha   90.00
_cell.angle_beta   90.00
_cell.angle_gamma   90.00
#
_symmetry.space_group_name_H-M   'P 1'
#
loop_
_entity.id
_entity.type
_entity.pdbx_description
1 polymer ?
#
loop_
_entity_poly.entity_id
_entity_poly.type
_entity_poly.pdbx_seq_one_letter_code
_entity_poly.pdbx_strand_id
1 'polypeptide(L)'
;ADRKADIPDDKVLVPGVVDTTTNFVEHPELVSQRIQRFTDIVGHERVIAGSDCGFGTFAGFGAVDPDIAYAKLSALSEGASRLP
;
A
#
# COMPACT_ATOMS: atom_id res chain seq x y z
N ALA A 1 -11.44 10.62 -19.58
CA ALA A 1 -10.47 10.15 -20.58
C ALA A 1 -9.35 9.45 -19.84
N ASP A 2 -8.83 8.35 -20.39
CA ASP A 2 -7.64 7.69 -19.85
C ASP A 2 -6.43 8.62 -20.05
N ARG A 3 -5.70 8.94 -18.98
CA ARG A 3 -4.56 9.87 -18.94
C ARG A 3 -3.23 9.16 -18.70
N LYS A 4 -3.16 7.84 -18.91
CA LYS A 4 -1.95 7.04 -18.72
C LYS A 4 -0.73 7.61 -19.47
N ALA A 5 -0.94 8.12 -20.69
CA ALA A 5 0.11 8.74 -21.50
C ALA A 5 0.67 10.06 -20.95
N ASP A 6 -0.04 10.70 -20.00
CA ASP A 6 0.42 11.94 -19.36
C ASP A 6 1.39 11.67 -18.18
N ILE A 7 1.57 10.40 -17.78
CA ILE A 7 2.42 10.03 -16.65
C ILE A 7 3.87 9.98 -17.12
N PRO A 8 4.80 10.78 -16.54
CA PRO A 8 6.21 10.72 -16.89
C PRO A 8 6.81 9.32 -16.68
N ASP A 9 7.68 8.90 -17.59
CA ASP A 9 8.30 7.56 -17.56
C ASP A 9 9.23 7.36 -16.35
N ASP A 10 9.74 8.44 -15.76
CA ASP A 10 10.59 8.44 -14.58
C ASP A 10 9.82 8.56 -13.26
N LYS A 11 8.49 8.70 -13.30
CA LYS A 11 7.68 8.85 -12.10
C LYS A 11 7.54 7.52 -11.37
N VAL A 12 8.05 7.47 -10.13
CA VAL A 12 7.81 6.38 -9.17
C VAL A 12 6.58 6.68 -8.33
N LEU A 13 5.73 5.67 -8.11
CA LEU A 13 4.54 5.76 -7.27
C LEU A 13 4.76 5.01 -5.94
N VAL A 14 4.32 5.63 -4.85
CA VAL A 14 4.27 4.99 -3.52
C VAL A 14 2.81 4.91 -3.05
N PRO A 15 2.02 3.95 -3.55
CA PRO A 15 0.61 3.85 -3.19
C PRO A 15 0.42 3.33 -1.76
N GLY A 16 -0.55 3.92 -1.06
CA GLY A 16 -1.11 3.36 0.16
C GLY A 16 -1.92 2.10 -0.13
N VAL A 17 -1.45 0.95 0.36
CA VAL A 17 -2.12 -0.35 0.14
C VAL A 17 -2.59 -1.04 1.43
N VAL A 18 -2.25 -0.46 2.58
CA VAL A 18 -2.79 -0.82 3.90
C VAL A 18 -3.36 0.42 4.60
N ASP A 19 -4.53 0.27 5.21
CA ASP A 19 -5.23 1.31 5.95
C ASP A 19 -4.57 1.55 7.31
N THR A 20 -4.52 2.82 7.69
CA THR A 20 -3.87 3.29 8.92
C THR A 20 -4.86 3.85 9.94
N THR A 21 -6.16 3.65 9.73
CA THR A 21 -7.24 4.18 10.58
C THR A 21 -8.07 3.09 11.26
N THR A 22 -7.82 1.82 10.95
CA THR A 22 -8.55 0.67 11.52
C THR A 22 -7.62 -0.40 12.07
N ASN A 23 -8.14 -1.18 13.03
CA ASN A 23 -7.45 -2.32 13.64
C ASN A 23 -7.71 -3.66 12.91
N PHE A 24 -7.96 -3.62 11.61
CA PHE A 24 -8.09 -4.82 10.78
C PHE A 24 -6.81 -5.06 9.99
N VAL A 25 -6.28 -6.27 9.99
CA VAL A 25 -5.14 -6.63 9.14
C VAL A 25 -5.65 -7.06 7.77
N GLU A 26 -5.23 -6.39 6.72
CA GLU A 26 -5.54 -6.76 5.35
C GLU A 26 -4.95 -8.12 5.00
N HIS A 27 -5.70 -8.92 4.25
CA HIS A 27 -5.18 -10.19 3.75
C HIS A 27 -4.07 -9.93 2.70
N PRO A 28 -2.94 -10.66 2.71
CA PRO A 28 -1.84 -10.45 1.76
C PRO A 28 -2.26 -10.50 0.29
N GLU A 29 -3.23 -11.36 -0.04
CA GLU A 29 -3.82 -11.43 -1.40
C GLU A 29 -4.49 -10.11 -1.82
N LEU A 30 -5.20 -9.45 -0.90
CA LEU A 30 -5.80 -8.15 -1.17
C LEU A 30 -4.72 -7.09 -1.37
N VAL A 31 -3.62 -7.16 -0.61
CA VAL A 31 -2.49 -6.25 -0.77
C VAL A 31 -1.82 -6.45 -2.13
N SER A 32 -1.55 -7.70 -2.54
CA SER A 32 -1.02 -8.03 -3.88
C SER A 32 -1.89 -7.44 -4.99
N GLN A 33 -3.21 -7.67 -4.93
CA GLN A 33 -4.16 -7.11 -5.89
C GLN A 33 -4.16 -5.57 -5.93
N ARG A 34 -4.00 -4.91 -4.77
CA ARG A 34 -3.90 -3.45 -4.70
C ARG A 34 -2.61 -2.95 -5.35
N ILE A 35 -1.47 -3.61 -5.11
CA ILE A 35 -0.19 -3.25 -5.73
C ILE A 35 -0.27 -3.45 -7.24
N GLN A 36 -0.82 -4.58 -7.69
CA GLN A 36 -0.93 -4.91 -9.12
C GLN A 36 -1.68 -3.84 -9.91
N ARG A 37 -2.76 -3.27 -9.34
CA ARG A 37 -3.49 -2.17 -10.01
C ARG A 37 -2.62 -0.97 -10.33
N PHE A 38 -1.58 -0.69 -9.55
CA PHE A 38 -0.63 0.39 -9.84
C PHE A 38 0.47 -0.07 -10.81
N THR A 39 0.95 -1.31 -10.68
CA THR A 39 1.95 -1.85 -11.62
C THR A 39 1.38 -2.03 -13.03
N ASP A 40 0.08 -2.27 -13.19
CA ASP A 40 -0.60 -2.28 -14.50
C ASP A 40 -0.62 -0.89 -15.18
N ILE A 41 -0.45 0.18 -14.39
CA ILE A 41 -0.40 1.57 -14.88
C ILE A 41 1.04 1.96 -15.18
N VAL A 42 1.96 1.82 -14.22
CA VAL A 42 3.34 2.35 -14.33
C VAL A 42 4.42 1.27 -14.49
N GLY A 43 4.10 0.00 -14.39
CA GLY A 43 5.06 -1.11 -14.40
C GLY A 43 5.64 -1.41 -13.01
N HIS A 44 6.13 -2.64 -12.84
CA HIS A 44 6.61 -3.17 -11.55
C HIS A 44 7.77 -2.36 -10.96
N GLU A 45 8.73 -1.96 -11.80
CA GLU A 45 9.93 -1.22 -11.38
C GLU A 45 9.64 0.20 -10.84
N ARG A 46 8.41 0.71 -11.01
CA ARG A 46 8.03 2.08 -10.64
C ARG A 46 6.99 2.15 -9.52
N VAL A 47 6.81 1.06 -8.78
CA VAL A 47 5.88 1.01 -7.64
C VAL A 47 6.60 0.56 -6.38
N ILE A 48 6.46 1.33 -5.30
CA ILE A 48 6.89 0.97 -3.95
C ILE A 48 5.64 0.91 -3.07
N ALA A 49 5.23 -0.27 -2.62
CA ALA A 49 4.05 -0.39 -1.76
C ALA A 49 4.26 0.32 -0.42
N GLY A 50 3.30 1.14 0.01
CA GLY A 50 3.35 1.87 1.28
C GLY A 50 2.07 1.73 2.11
N SER A 51 2.11 2.23 3.34
CA SER A 51 0.91 2.51 4.12
C SER A 51 0.22 3.77 3.60
N ASP A 52 -1.10 3.89 3.81
CA ASP A 52 -1.86 5.05 3.35
C ASP A 52 -1.41 6.35 4.06
N CYS A 53 -1.05 6.25 5.35
CA CYS A 53 -0.45 7.33 6.12
C CYS A 53 0.46 6.76 7.22
N GLY A 54 0.71 7.52 8.30
CA GLY A 54 1.34 7.00 9.51
C GLY A 54 0.34 6.34 10.46
N PHE A 55 0.77 5.31 11.18
CA PHE A 55 -0.07 4.61 12.19
C PHE A 55 -0.30 5.39 13.49
N GLY A 56 0.49 6.45 13.72
CA GLY A 56 0.29 7.37 14.85
C GLY A 56 -0.80 8.38 14.52
N THR A 57 -2.06 7.94 14.53
CA THR A 57 -3.20 8.83 14.21
C THR A 57 -3.25 10.04 15.16
N PHE A 58 -3.62 11.17 14.55
CA PHE A 58 -3.59 12.54 15.06
C PHE A 58 -3.83 12.67 16.57
N ALA A 59 -2.86 13.28 17.28
CA ALA A 59 -3.00 13.72 18.67
C ALA A 59 -3.50 12.65 19.68
N GLY A 60 -3.16 11.38 19.48
CA GLY A 60 -3.43 10.30 20.45
C GLY A 60 -4.84 9.70 20.41
N PHE A 61 -5.67 10.06 19.42
CA PHE A 61 -6.99 9.44 19.20
C PHE A 61 -6.95 8.44 18.05
N GLY A 62 -7.50 7.24 18.28
CA GLY A 62 -7.73 6.25 17.23
C GLY A 62 -6.48 5.51 16.73
N ALA A 63 -5.42 5.42 17.55
CA ALA A 63 -4.18 4.76 17.15
C ALA A 63 -4.43 3.29 16.79
N VAL A 64 -3.84 2.86 15.68
CA VAL A 64 -3.72 1.43 15.38
C VAL A 64 -2.85 0.82 16.47
N ASP A 65 -3.32 -0.28 17.07
CA ASP A 65 -2.56 -1.01 18.08
C ASP A 65 -1.17 -1.36 17.51
N PRO A 66 -0.06 -1.14 18.24
CA PRO A 66 1.27 -1.40 17.72
C PRO A 66 1.44 -2.80 17.12
N ASP A 67 0.87 -3.84 17.74
CA ASP A 67 0.98 -5.21 17.23
C ASP A 67 0.20 -5.38 15.92
N ILE A 68 -0.93 -4.68 15.79
CA ILE A 68 -1.71 -4.63 14.53
C ILE A 68 -0.96 -3.84 13.46
N ALA A 69 -0.26 -2.75 13.81
CA ALA A 69 0.57 -2.00 12.86
C ALA A 69 1.69 -2.89 12.30
N TYR A 70 2.38 -3.66 13.15
CA TYR A 70 3.39 -4.62 12.69
C TYR A 70 2.81 -5.78 11.88
N ALA A 71 1.61 -6.26 12.24
CA ALA A 71 0.91 -7.27 11.46
C ALA A 71 0.53 -6.77 10.06
N LYS A 72 0.09 -5.50 9.94
CA LYS A 72 -0.18 -4.84 8.65
C LYS A 72 1.08 -4.69 7.81
N LEU A 73 2.20 -4.32 8.41
CA LEU A 73 3.49 -4.24 7.70
C LEU A 73 3.96 -5.62 7.22
N SER A 74 3.75 -6.67 8.01
CA SER A 74 4.03 -8.05 7.62
C SER A 74 3.15 -8.47 6.44
N ALA A 75 1.84 -8.19 6.50
CA ALA A 75 0.91 -8.47 5.42
C ALA A 75 1.24 -7.70 4.13
N LEU A 76 1.73 -6.46 4.26
CA LEU A 76 2.22 -5.67 3.13
C LEU A 76 3.43 -6.32 2.46
N SER A 77 4.43 -6.71 3.24
CA SER A 77 5.62 -7.41 2.73
C SER A 77 5.24 -8.74 2.06
N GLU A 78 4.36 -9.51 2.68
CA GLU A 78 3.90 -10.79 2.13
C GLU A 78 3.09 -10.60 0.85
N GLY A 79 2.18 -9.62 0.81
CA GLY A 79 1.42 -9.29 -0.38
C GLY A 79 2.31 -8.87 -1.55
N ALA A 80 3.33 -8.05 -1.29
CA ALA A 80 4.31 -7.65 -2.31
C ALA A 80 5.08 -8.86 -2.88
N SER A 81 5.42 -9.86 -2.05
CA SER A 81 6.12 -11.08 -2.51
C SER A 81 5.28 -12.02 -3.38
N ARG A 82 3.95 -11.80 -3.45
CA ARG A 82 2.99 -12.62 -4.20
C ARG A 82 2.62 -12.02 -5.55
N LEU A 83 3.26 -10.93 -5.97
CA LEU A 83 3.05 -10.39 -7.30
C LEU A 83 3.52 -11.40 -8.38
N PRO A 84 2.77 -11.52 -9.49
CA PRO A 84 3.07 -12.46 -10.57
C PRO A 84 4.28 -12.05 -11.41
#